data_AF-A0A812RHP7-F1
#
_entry.id   AF-A0A812RHP7-F1
#
_cell.length_a   1.000
_cell.length_b   1.000
_cell.length_c   1.000
_cell.angle_alpha   90.00
_cell.angle_beta   90.00
_cell.angle_gamma   90.00
#
_symmetry.space_group_name_H-M   'P 1'
#
loop_
_entity.id
_entity.type
_entity.pdbx_description
1 polymer ?
#
loop_
_entity_poly.entity_id
_entity_poly.type
_entity_poly.pdbx_seq_one_letter_code
_entity_poly.pdbx_strand_id
1 'polypeptide(L)'
;FGMIDPIDLPRAANNYKKDKCAIPYKLAETTGLKYKHLDIFDLFLNRLGAALQWYKSPKHTIVAADEEKKVLAWVRSGCIFAINFHPHNEQTDLRIDLPKGTDLAREVVVALDTE
;
A
#
# COMPACT_ATOMS: atom_id res chain seq x y z
N PHE A 1 -7.65 7.09 4.15
CA PHE A 1 -6.78 8.23 4.55
C PHE A 1 -6.02 8.12 5.89
N GLY A 2 -6.06 7.00 6.65
CA GLY A 2 -5.22 6.86 7.86
C GLY A 2 -5.70 7.64 9.09
N MET A 3 -6.98 7.52 9.44
CA MET A 3 -7.51 8.05 10.70
C MET A 3 -6.80 7.41 11.89
N ILE A 4 -6.30 8.22 12.81
CA ILE A 4 -5.52 7.78 13.98
C ILE A 4 -6.35 7.63 15.25
N ASP A 5 -7.48 8.34 15.33
CA ASP A 5 -8.33 8.31 16.51
C ASP A 5 -9.13 7.00 16.55
N PRO A 6 -9.22 6.34 17.73
CA PRO A 6 -10.05 5.16 17.88
C PRO A 6 -11.53 5.52 17.81
N ILE A 7 -12.33 4.64 17.20
CA ILE A 7 -13.78 4.73 17.25
C ILE A 7 -14.26 4.31 18.64
N ASP A 8 -15.07 5.15 19.29
CA ASP A 8 -15.70 4.84 20.58
C ASP A 8 -17.20 5.15 20.49
N LEU A 9 -18.02 4.11 20.62
CA LEU A 9 -19.47 4.23 20.56
C LEU A 9 -20.03 4.74 21.89
N PRO A 10 -21.15 5.48 21.89
CA PRO A 10 -21.79 5.95 23.13
C PRO A 10 -22.17 4.79 24.05
N ARG A 11 -21.66 4.79 25.28
CA ARG A 11 -21.91 3.77 26.31
C ARG A 11 -21.83 4.36 27.72
N ALA A 12 -22.38 3.67 28.71
CA ALA A 12 -22.36 4.15 30.10
C ALA A 12 -20.94 4.50 30.59
N ALA A 13 -19.94 3.66 30.26
CA ALA A 13 -18.55 3.88 30.65
C ALA A 13 -17.87 5.11 30.00
N ASN A 14 -18.44 5.69 28.94
CA ASN A 14 -17.97 6.96 28.36
C ASN A 14 -19.01 8.09 28.46
N ASN A 15 -19.98 7.96 29.37
CA ASN A 15 -21.07 8.93 29.55
C ASN A 15 -21.87 9.21 28.25
N TYR A 16 -22.03 8.20 27.39
CA TYR A 16 -22.74 8.32 26.11
C TYR A 16 -22.19 9.43 25.19
N LYS A 17 -20.88 9.68 25.27
CA LYS A 17 -20.16 10.61 24.40
C LYS A 17 -20.23 10.21 22.93
N LYS A 18 -20.34 11.20 22.04
CA LYS A 18 -20.49 11.02 20.58
C LYS A 18 -19.34 11.59 19.75
N ASP A 19 -18.34 12.20 20.39
CA ASP A 19 -17.23 12.87 19.72
C ASP A 19 -16.32 11.91 18.91
N LYS A 20 -16.33 10.61 19.25
CA LYS A 20 -15.49 9.58 18.61
C LYS A 20 -16.28 8.50 17.87
N CYS A 21 -17.58 8.71 17.63
CA CYS A 21 -18.44 7.69 17.03
C CYS A 21 -18.63 7.85 15.51
N ALA A 22 -17.80 8.67 14.86
CA ALA A 22 -17.90 8.96 13.42
C ALA A 22 -16.51 9.12 12.79
N ILE A 23 -16.44 8.90 11.48
CA ILE A 23 -15.22 9.11 10.69
C ILE A 23 -15.20 10.58 10.23
N PRO A 24 -14.19 11.39 10.62
CA PRO A 24 -14.10 12.79 10.24
C PRO A 24 -13.47 12.94 8.85
N TYR A 25 -14.24 12.65 7.79
CA TYR A 25 -13.75 12.73 6.39
C TYR A 25 -13.15 14.08 6.01
N LYS A 26 -13.61 15.17 6.64
CA LYS A 26 -13.04 16.53 6.49
C LYS A 26 -11.52 16.58 6.72
N LEU A 27 -10.94 15.67 7.51
CA LEU A 27 -9.48 15.61 7.72
C LEU A 27 -8.70 15.40 6.41
N ALA A 28 -9.23 14.62 5.47
CA ALA A 28 -8.62 14.40 4.16
C ALA A 28 -8.72 15.64 3.25
N GLU A 29 -9.78 16.44 3.41
CA GLU A 29 -10.05 17.64 2.61
C GLU A 29 -9.37 18.91 3.17
N THR A 30 -9.00 18.91 4.45
CA THR A 30 -8.49 20.10 5.14
C THR A 30 -7.10 20.47 4.63
N THR A 31 -6.99 21.67 4.08
CA THR A 31 -5.72 22.26 3.64
C THR A 31 -4.79 22.45 4.84
N GLY A 32 -3.52 22.06 4.69
CA GLY A 32 -2.50 22.09 5.76
C GLY A 32 -2.32 20.76 6.50
N LEU A 33 -3.23 19.80 6.34
CA LEU A 33 -3.04 18.42 6.82
C LEU A 33 -2.50 17.50 5.72
N LYS A 34 -1.95 16.36 6.14
CA LYS A 34 -1.30 15.37 5.25
C LYS A 34 -2.17 14.15 4.94
N TYR A 35 -3.37 14.02 5.53
CA TYR A 35 -4.27 12.87 5.33
C TYR A 35 -4.61 12.61 3.85
N LYS A 36 -4.66 13.68 3.03
CA LYS A 36 -4.89 13.58 1.58
C LYS A 36 -3.91 12.65 0.86
N HIS A 37 -2.66 12.55 1.31
CA HIS A 37 -1.65 11.72 0.64
C HIS A 37 -1.99 10.23 0.76
N LEU A 38 -2.41 9.79 1.95
CA LEU A 38 -2.87 8.43 2.16
C LEU A 38 -4.20 8.14 1.45
N ASP A 39 -5.06 9.15 1.28
CA ASP A 39 -6.30 9.02 0.52
C ASP A 39 -6.04 8.83 -0.98
N ILE A 40 -5.14 9.64 -1.54
CA ILE A 40 -4.72 9.57 -2.95
C ILE A 40 -4.00 8.25 -3.23
N PHE A 41 -3.11 7.81 -2.34
CA PHE A 41 -2.45 6.51 -2.45
C PHE A 41 -3.47 5.36 -2.50
N ASP A 42 -4.44 5.33 -1.57
CA ASP A 42 -5.50 4.31 -1.54
C ASP A 42 -6.34 4.33 -2.83
N LEU A 43 -6.67 5.52 -3.34
CA LEU A 43 -7.38 5.68 -4.61
C LEU A 43 -6.60 5.07 -5.79
N PHE A 44 -5.31 5.38 -5.93
CA PHE A 44 -4.49 4.85 -7.02
C PHE A 44 -4.26 3.35 -6.88
N LEU A 45 -3.98 2.86 -5.67
CA LEU A 45 -3.79 1.44 -5.40
C LEU A 45 -5.03 0.63 -5.81
N ASN A 46 -6.24 1.08 -5.44
CA ASN A 46 -7.48 0.41 -5.81
C ASN A 46 -7.78 0.50 -7.31
N ARG A 47 -7.56 1.66 -7.94
CA ARG A 47 -7.76 1.84 -9.39
C ARG A 47 -6.82 0.98 -10.22
N LEU A 48 -5.55 0.93 -9.87
CA LEU A 48 -4.56 0.08 -10.52
C LEU A 48 -4.85 -1.40 -10.28
N GLY A 49 -5.30 -1.76 -9.08
CA GLY A 49 -5.75 -3.12 -8.80
C GLY A 49 -6.90 -3.55 -9.69
N ALA A 50 -7.88 -2.66 -9.91
CA ALA A 50 -8.96 -2.91 -10.84
C ALA A 50 -8.51 -2.92 -12.31
N ALA A 51 -7.53 -2.11 -12.71
CA ALA A 51 -7.03 -2.10 -14.09
C ALA A 51 -6.18 -3.34 -14.42
N LEU A 52 -5.23 -3.67 -13.54
CA LEU A 52 -4.25 -4.75 -13.71
C LEU A 52 -4.78 -6.10 -13.20
N GLN A 53 -5.91 -6.09 -12.49
CA GLN A 53 -6.62 -7.29 -12.02
C GLN A 53 -5.75 -8.22 -11.16
N TRP A 54 -4.79 -7.66 -10.42
CA TRP A 54 -3.79 -8.47 -9.73
C TRP A 54 -4.37 -9.43 -8.66
N TYR A 55 -5.58 -9.16 -8.18
CA TYR A 55 -6.30 -10.00 -7.23
C TYR A 55 -6.86 -11.29 -7.86
N LYS A 56 -6.99 -11.37 -9.19
CA LYS A 56 -7.51 -12.57 -9.88
C LYS A 56 -6.57 -13.77 -9.75
N SER A 57 -5.26 -13.54 -9.63
CA SER A 57 -4.33 -14.64 -9.43
C SER A 57 -4.40 -15.14 -7.98
N PRO A 58 -4.68 -16.43 -7.75
CA PRO A 58 -4.63 -17.03 -6.42
C PRO A 58 -3.18 -17.23 -5.95
N LYS A 59 -2.22 -17.26 -6.89
CA LYS A 59 -0.80 -17.48 -6.60
C LYS A 59 -0.03 -16.16 -6.68
N HIS A 60 0.98 -16.05 -5.82
CA HIS A 60 2.05 -15.07 -5.90
C HIS A 60 3.38 -15.79 -5.75
N THR A 61 4.45 -15.18 -6.22
CA THR A 61 5.81 -15.72 -6.12
C THR A 61 6.72 -14.67 -5.52
N ILE A 62 7.30 -14.96 -4.36
CA ILE A 62 8.31 -14.10 -3.75
C ILE A 62 9.59 -14.24 -4.56
N VAL A 63 10.15 -13.12 -5.01
CA VAL A 63 11.37 -13.05 -5.84
C VAL A 63 12.53 -12.39 -5.11
N ALA A 64 12.25 -11.59 -4.07
CA ALA A 64 13.25 -11.13 -3.12
C ALA A 64 12.62 -11.03 -1.73
N ALA A 65 13.31 -11.54 -0.71
CA ALA A 65 12.99 -11.35 0.69
C ALA A 65 14.31 -11.26 1.45
N ASP A 66 14.87 -10.05 1.50
CA ASP A 66 16.16 -9.76 2.10
C ASP A 66 15.94 -9.10 3.45
N GLU A 67 16.16 -9.85 4.52
CA GLU A 67 16.00 -9.39 5.89
C GLU A 67 17.04 -8.34 6.28
N GLU A 68 18.26 -8.38 5.74
CA GLU A 68 19.30 -7.41 6.08
C GLU A 68 19.00 -6.07 5.42
N LYS A 69 18.76 -6.08 4.10
CA LYS A 69 18.40 -4.89 3.33
C LYS A 69 16.99 -4.41 3.60
N LYS A 70 16.15 -5.22 4.27
CA LYS A 70 14.74 -4.95 4.55
C LYS A 70 13.93 -4.76 3.26
N VAL A 71 14.20 -5.58 2.25
CA VAL A 71 13.54 -5.51 0.94
C VAL A 71 12.64 -6.73 0.74
N LEU A 72 11.42 -6.48 0.29
CA LEU A 72 10.48 -7.52 -0.13
C LEU A 72 10.00 -7.23 -1.55
N ALA A 73 10.15 -8.20 -2.45
CA ALA A 73 9.58 -8.14 -3.79
C ALA A 73 8.89 -9.46 -4.16
N TRP A 74 7.74 -9.35 -4.83
CA TRP A 74 6.98 -10.49 -5.30
C TRP A 74 6.28 -10.18 -6.63
N VAL A 75 5.99 -11.26 -7.36
CA VAL A 75 5.23 -11.21 -8.61
C VAL A 75 3.83 -11.75 -8.36
N ARG A 76 2.82 -11.05 -8.87
CA ARG A 76 1.43 -11.51 -8.86
C ARG A 76 0.71 -10.99 -10.09
N SER A 77 0.16 -11.90 -10.91
CA SER A 77 -0.69 -11.57 -12.06
C SER A 77 -0.02 -10.57 -13.03
N GLY A 78 1.23 -10.84 -13.43
CA GLY A 78 1.99 -9.98 -14.34
C GLY A 78 2.45 -8.64 -13.75
N CYS A 79 2.25 -8.41 -12.44
CA CYS A 79 2.74 -7.24 -11.73
C CYS A 79 3.92 -7.60 -10.82
N ILE A 80 4.93 -6.74 -10.76
CA ILE A 80 6.01 -6.80 -9.78
C ILE A 80 5.68 -5.78 -8.69
N PHE A 81 5.69 -6.24 -7.45
CA PHE A 81 5.62 -5.38 -6.27
C PHE A 81 6.99 -5.40 -5.60
N ALA A 82 7.51 -4.24 -5.23
CA ALA A 82 8.76 -4.11 -4.51
C ALA A 82 8.58 -3.07 -3.40
N ILE A 83 8.97 -3.43 -2.19
CA ILE A 83 8.91 -2.57 -1.02
C ILE A 83 10.28 -2.56 -0.36
N ASN A 84 10.81 -1.36 -0.14
CA ASN A 84 11.95 -1.13 0.73
C ASN A 84 11.44 -0.68 2.10
N PHE A 85 11.60 -1.53 3.11
CA PHE A 85 11.25 -1.24 4.50
C PHE A 85 12.43 -0.65 5.29
N HIS A 86 13.61 -0.46 4.68
CA HIS A 86 14.73 0.11 5.38
C HIS A 86 14.44 1.58 5.74
N PRO A 87 14.66 2.02 6.99
CA PRO A 87 14.27 3.36 7.42
C PRO A 87 15.08 4.49 6.76
N HIS A 88 16.28 4.20 6.26
CA HIS A 88 17.24 5.20 5.79
C HIS A 88 18.05 4.83 4.54
N ASN A 89 17.99 3.58 4.09
CA ASN A 89 18.93 3.11 3.05
C ASN A 89 18.16 2.95 1.77
N GLU A 90 18.49 3.79 0.80
CA GLU A 90 18.13 3.59 -0.58
C GLU A 90 18.89 2.36 -1.12
N GLN A 91 18.23 1.59 -1.97
CA GLN A 91 18.80 0.40 -2.60
C GLN A 91 18.96 0.67 -4.09
N THR A 92 20.19 0.86 -4.55
CA THR A 92 20.50 0.95 -5.98
C THR A 92 20.88 -0.42 -6.53
N ASP A 93 20.68 -0.61 -7.83
CA ASP A 93 21.08 -1.83 -8.56
C ASP A 93 20.52 -3.13 -7.98
N LEU A 94 19.38 -3.06 -7.28
CA LEU A 94 18.68 -4.23 -6.78
C LEU A 94 18.24 -5.10 -7.96
N ARG A 95 18.82 -6.29 -8.07
CA ARG A 95 18.42 -7.28 -9.05
C ARG A 95 17.22 -8.07 -8.54
N ILE A 96 16.18 -8.14 -9.37
CA ILE A 96 15.01 -8.98 -9.13
C ILE A 96 15.02 -10.10 -10.16
N ASP A 97 15.34 -11.31 -9.72
CA ASP A 97 15.37 -12.47 -10.59
C ASP A 97 13.95 -12.99 -10.82
N LEU A 98 13.53 -13.04 -12.08
CA LEU A 98 12.21 -13.54 -12.45
C LEU A 98 12.28 -15.04 -12.73
N PRO A 99 11.52 -15.89 -12.01
CA PRO A 99 11.51 -17.33 -12.24
C PRO A 99 10.97 -17.64 -13.64
N LYS A 100 11.51 -18.70 -14.28
CA LYS A 100 11.00 -19.17 -15.57
C LYS A 100 9.51 -19.49 -15.49
N GLY A 101 8.74 -19.00 -16.47
CA GLY A 101 7.28 -19.18 -16.51
C GLY A 101 6.49 -18.13 -15.71
N THR A 102 7.10 -17.01 -15.33
CA THR A 102 6.35 -15.83 -14.87
C THR A 102 5.64 -15.16 -16.05
N ASP A 103 4.38 -14.76 -15.85
CA ASP A 103 3.54 -14.05 -16.83
C ASP A 103 3.95 -12.57 -17.03
N LEU A 104 5.26 -12.29 -16.98
CA LEU A 104 5.79 -10.93 -17.12
C LEU A 104 6.21 -10.66 -18.57
N ALA A 105 5.84 -9.48 -19.05
CA ALA A 105 6.32 -8.97 -20.32
C ALA A 105 7.84 -8.67 -20.24
N ARG A 106 8.50 -8.58 -21.40
CA ARG A 106 9.93 -8.27 -21.48
C ARG A 106 10.27 -6.84 -21.05
N GLU A 107 9.31 -5.94 -21.12
CA GLU A 107 9.42 -4.57 -20.62
C GLU A 107 8.53 -4.38 -19.39
N VAL A 108 9.06 -3.65 -18.42
CA VAL A 108 8.37 -3.29 -17.19
C VAL A 108 8.31 -1.77 -17.13
N VAL A 109 7.16 -1.25 -16.73
CA VAL A 109 6.93 0.18 -16.49
C VAL A 109 6.49 0.38 -15.05
N VAL A 110 6.82 1.55 -14.48
CA VAL A 110 6.35 1.91 -13.14
C VAL A 110 4.86 2.22 -13.22
N ALA A 111 4.04 1.38 -12.60
CA ALA A 111 2.60 1.58 -12.55
C ALA A 111 2.17 2.47 -11.38
N LEU A 112 2.86 2.36 -10.24
CA LEU A 112 2.65 3.17 -9.04
C LEU A 112 4.00 3.40 -8.38
N ASP A 113 4.28 4.65 -8.04
CA ASP A 113 5.40 5.07 -7.22
C ASP A 113 4.83 5.74 -5.95
N THR A 114 5.45 5.46 -4.80
CA THR A 114 5.03 5.99 -3.50
C THR A 114 5.90 7.14 -3.00
N GLU A 115 6.99 7.46 -3.70
CA GLU A 115 7.85 8.63 -3.42
C GLU A 115 7.25 9.96 -3.92
#